data_AF-A0AAU6RND4-F1
#
_entry.id   AF-A0AAU6RND4-F1
#
_cell.length_a   1.000
_cell.length_b   1.000
_cell.length_c   1.000
_cell.angle_alpha   90.00
_cell.angle_beta   90.00
_cell.angle_gamma   90.00
#
_symmetry.space_group_name_H-M   'P 1'
#
loop_
_entity.id
_entity.type
_entity.pdbx_description
1 polymer ?
#
loop_
_entity_poly.entity_id
_entity_poly.type
_entity_poly.pdbx_seq_one_letter_code
_entity_poly.pdbx_strand_id
1 'polypeptide(L)'
;MIYTVASTLPPVHGGRTKSLLNRINFLDDEFDFEQTILTTNYNPNYNSVYKIFYDKKILKENIKIINLYDWLSGFQLLTKPSKSFLFINKSNNKIQNIKISNYIIEKDSDNNCERYYDKDTGKYLLYRKFYSDSNIVKFEDYFVQGVKHKVERWEYNEEGYLHRITNYSRKLNKKLAEFFYDLKEQPYCKKYYEETNDNKLIGIFIYSNGTLVESFNNEKELFTYFFDFNFSDQDIIFNDARLLDKSLINSTKKIKPILVFHSSHFEGEKIKGSYKLALNNPDKIAKYYVLTNHQKEDIQNDFNIPDEKFKVIPHFINAPKDIINDKKDQFVFMGRFSEEKQISHIIESYKLYKEKGYKTKLVLYGGVKGAERTKIENLIEKYNLKNEVTIQEFTNNPAQVFRESKASLLTSKFEGFPLSIMESINEGCPVIAYDIRYGPREIIVNGENGYLIEPNNIEQFAEAMISISENPLENVKTKEGITYQAAINNFDSLIKAVTS
;
A
#
# COMPACT_ATOMS: atom_id res chain seq x y z
N MET A 1 -6.81 -23.62 -7.81
CA MET A 1 -7.34 -22.23 -7.82
C MET A 1 -6.18 -21.25 -7.64
N ILE A 2 -6.32 -19.99 -8.05
CA ILE A 2 -5.32 -18.96 -7.81
C ILE A 2 -5.82 -18.00 -6.74
N TYR A 3 -4.97 -17.77 -5.74
CA TYR A 3 -5.23 -16.80 -4.69
C TYR A 3 -4.19 -15.69 -4.72
N THR A 4 -4.63 -14.47 -4.44
CA THR A 4 -3.73 -13.38 -4.05
C THR A 4 -3.97 -13.07 -2.58
N VAL A 5 -2.92 -13.09 -1.76
CA VAL A 5 -2.99 -12.69 -0.35
C VAL A 5 -2.31 -11.34 -0.14
N ALA A 6 -3.04 -10.44 0.51
CA ALA A 6 -2.55 -9.11 0.88
C ALA A 6 -2.92 -8.81 2.33
N SER A 7 -2.10 -8.03 3.04
CA SER A 7 -2.51 -7.58 4.37
C SER A 7 -3.71 -6.64 4.28
N THR A 8 -3.73 -5.76 3.28
CA THR A 8 -4.78 -4.76 3.09
C THR A 8 -4.96 -4.35 1.64
N LEU A 9 -6.19 -3.92 1.31
CA LEU A 9 -6.56 -3.31 0.04
C LEU A 9 -7.18 -1.92 0.30
N PRO A 10 -6.38 -0.86 0.40
CA PRO A 10 -6.90 0.48 0.63
C PRO A 10 -7.39 1.13 -0.68
N PRO A 11 -8.52 1.87 -0.68
CA PRO A 11 -9.03 2.59 -1.85
C PRO A 11 -8.04 3.60 -2.44
N VAL A 12 -7.31 4.28 -1.56
CA VAL A 12 -6.22 5.19 -1.91
C VAL A 12 -4.91 4.47 -1.62
N HIS A 13 -4.06 4.33 -2.63
CA HIS A 13 -2.88 3.50 -2.52
C HIS A 13 -1.72 3.95 -3.42
N GLY A 14 -0.51 3.55 -3.03
CA GLY A 14 0.71 3.81 -3.80
C GLY A 14 1.04 2.70 -4.81
N GLY A 15 2.25 2.77 -5.37
CA GLY A 15 2.70 1.90 -6.46
C GLY A 15 2.57 0.39 -6.19
N ARG A 16 2.82 -0.06 -4.95
CA ARG A 16 2.69 -1.48 -4.57
C ARG A 16 1.28 -2.03 -4.81
N THR A 17 0.27 -1.39 -4.24
CA THR A 17 -1.12 -1.87 -4.39
C THR A 17 -1.61 -1.65 -5.83
N LYS A 18 -1.19 -0.55 -6.49
CA LYS A 18 -1.48 -0.32 -7.91
C LYS A 18 -0.97 -1.49 -8.77
N SER A 19 0.27 -1.93 -8.55
CA SER A 19 0.85 -3.07 -9.23
C SER A 19 0.11 -4.39 -8.93
N LEU A 20 -0.21 -4.64 -7.66
CA LEU A 20 -0.98 -5.82 -7.25
C LEU A 20 -2.32 -5.88 -8.00
N LEU A 21 -3.08 -4.78 -8.00
CA LEU A 21 -4.39 -4.72 -8.64
C LEU A 21 -4.28 -4.84 -10.17
N ASN A 22 -3.27 -4.20 -10.77
CA ASN A 22 -2.97 -4.33 -12.19
C ASN A 22 -2.66 -5.78 -12.58
N ARG A 23 -1.87 -6.50 -11.76
CA ARG A 23 -1.57 -7.92 -12.00
C ARG A 23 -2.84 -8.76 -11.90
N ILE A 24 -3.69 -8.55 -10.90
CA ILE A 24 -4.92 -9.33 -10.72
C ILE A 24 -5.83 -9.17 -11.93
N ASN A 25 -6.10 -7.93 -12.37
CA ASN A 25 -6.95 -7.69 -13.54
C ASN A 25 -6.33 -8.28 -14.81
N PHE A 26 -5.02 -8.11 -15.01
CA PHE A 26 -4.29 -8.71 -16.12
C PHE A 26 -4.41 -10.23 -16.15
N LEU A 27 -4.23 -10.88 -15.01
CA LEU A 27 -4.36 -12.34 -14.93
C LEU A 27 -5.78 -12.80 -15.24
N ASP A 28 -6.79 -11.98 -14.91
CA ASP A 28 -8.20 -12.25 -15.19
C ASP A 28 -8.57 -12.00 -16.66
N ASP A 29 -7.89 -11.04 -17.31
CA ASP A 29 -8.06 -10.75 -18.74
C ASP A 29 -7.45 -11.84 -19.62
N GLU A 30 -6.25 -12.31 -19.27
CA GLU A 30 -5.42 -13.11 -20.18
C GLU A 30 -5.46 -14.62 -19.91
N PHE A 31 -5.96 -15.05 -18.75
CA PHE A 31 -5.92 -16.46 -18.37
C PHE A 31 -7.26 -16.95 -17.83
N ASP A 32 -7.62 -18.17 -18.22
CA ASP A 32 -8.88 -18.83 -17.85
C ASP A 32 -8.77 -19.53 -16.49
N PHE A 33 -8.76 -18.76 -15.41
CA PHE A 33 -8.87 -19.30 -14.05
C PHE A 33 -9.59 -18.36 -13.09
N GLU A 34 -10.24 -18.94 -12.09
CA GLU A 34 -10.84 -18.19 -10.99
C GLU A 34 -9.78 -17.60 -10.05
N GLN A 35 -9.94 -16.32 -9.73
CA GLN A 35 -9.10 -15.59 -8.78
C GLN A 35 -9.87 -15.19 -7.52
N THR A 36 -9.28 -15.47 -6.36
CA THR A 36 -9.78 -14.99 -5.06
C THR A 36 -8.72 -14.20 -4.32
N ILE A 37 -9.09 -13.04 -3.80
CA ILE A 37 -8.22 -12.21 -2.95
C ILE A 37 -8.53 -12.46 -1.48
N LEU A 38 -7.53 -12.83 -0.68
CA LEU A 38 -7.65 -12.91 0.77
C LEU A 38 -6.98 -11.71 1.43
N THR A 39 -7.67 -11.08 2.39
CA THR A 39 -7.13 -9.96 3.17
C THR A 39 -7.21 -10.18 4.67
N THR A 40 -6.24 -9.66 5.44
CA THR A 40 -6.12 -9.95 6.88
C THR A 40 -6.27 -8.74 7.80
N ASN A 41 -6.30 -7.51 7.30
CA ASN A 41 -6.53 -6.34 8.17
C ASN A 41 -8.01 -6.23 8.56
N TYR A 42 -8.22 -5.62 9.72
CA TYR A 42 -9.53 -5.19 10.15
C TYR A 42 -9.90 -3.85 9.50
N ASN A 43 -11.12 -3.73 8.99
CA ASN A 43 -11.75 -2.45 8.65
C ASN A 43 -13.27 -2.59 8.82
N PRO A 44 -13.91 -1.81 9.71
CA PRO A 44 -15.35 -1.91 9.95
C PRO A 44 -16.20 -1.36 8.78
N ASN A 45 -15.58 -0.67 7.82
CA ASN A 45 -16.23 -0.02 6.68
C ASN A 45 -15.84 -0.68 5.35
N TYR A 46 -15.57 -1.99 5.34
CA TYR A 46 -15.18 -2.69 4.11
C TYR A 46 -16.23 -2.63 3.00
N ASN A 47 -17.51 -2.52 3.35
CA ASN A 47 -18.58 -2.33 2.37
C ASN A 47 -18.32 -1.07 1.50
N SER A 48 -17.98 0.05 2.15
CA SER A 48 -17.59 1.30 1.45
C SER A 48 -16.33 1.11 0.61
N VAL A 49 -15.34 0.36 1.10
CA VAL A 49 -14.08 0.09 0.37
C VAL A 49 -14.33 -0.73 -0.91
N TYR A 50 -15.09 -1.81 -0.82
CA TYR A 50 -15.38 -2.66 -1.97
C TYR A 50 -16.25 -1.95 -3.00
N LYS A 51 -17.24 -1.16 -2.55
CA LYS A 51 -18.01 -0.29 -3.42
C LYS A 51 -17.11 0.65 -4.22
N ILE A 52 -16.10 1.28 -3.60
CA ILE A 52 -15.15 2.13 -4.33
C ILE A 52 -14.38 1.33 -5.39
N PHE A 53 -13.98 0.08 -5.10
CA PHE A 53 -13.26 -0.72 -6.09
C PHE A 53 -14.10 -1.07 -7.31
N TYR A 54 -15.36 -1.46 -7.12
CA TYR A 54 -16.24 -1.79 -8.24
C TYR A 54 -16.73 -0.53 -8.97
N ASP A 55 -17.18 0.50 -8.26
CA ASP A 55 -17.68 1.76 -8.86
C ASP A 55 -16.60 2.45 -9.71
N LYS A 56 -15.33 2.42 -9.24
CA LYS A 56 -14.19 2.99 -9.99
C LYS A 56 -13.55 2.01 -10.97
N LYS A 57 -14.10 0.80 -11.14
CA LYS A 57 -13.57 -0.26 -12.01
C LYS A 57 -12.10 -0.59 -11.72
N ILE A 58 -11.71 -0.50 -10.45
CA ILE A 58 -10.37 -0.87 -9.97
C ILE A 58 -10.20 -2.38 -9.96
N LEU A 59 -11.27 -3.11 -9.61
CA LEU A 59 -11.37 -4.56 -9.72
C LEU A 59 -12.63 -4.92 -10.51
N LYS A 60 -12.57 -6.00 -11.26
CA LYS A 60 -13.74 -6.58 -11.93
C LYS A 60 -14.65 -7.31 -10.94
N GLU A 61 -15.95 -7.35 -11.24
CA GLU A 61 -16.98 -7.88 -10.34
C GLU A 61 -16.88 -9.41 -10.11
N ASN A 62 -16.28 -10.15 -11.04
CA ASN A 62 -16.05 -11.60 -10.92
C ASN A 62 -14.92 -11.95 -9.93
N ILE A 63 -14.05 -10.99 -9.57
CA ILE A 63 -12.95 -11.23 -8.64
C ILE A 63 -13.47 -11.24 -7.21
N LYS A 64 -13.41 -12.41 -6.56
CA LYS A 64 -13.90 -12.58 -5.19
C LYS A 64 -12.91 -12.00 -4.17
N ILE A 65 -13.42 -11.28 -3.16
CA ILE A 65 -12.63 -10.83 -2.01
C ILE A 65 -13.17 -11.49 -0.73
N ILE A 66 -12.28 -12.11 0.05
CA ILE A 66 -12.60 -12.67 1.37
C ILE A 66 -11.69 -12.00 2.39
N ASN A 67 -12.29 -11.30 3.35
CA ASN A 67 -11.57 -10.71 4.47
C ASN A 67 -11.65 -11.63 5.71
N LEU A 68 -10.55 -11.75 6.43
CA LEU A 68 -10.45 -12.51 7.68
C LEU A 68 -11.57 -12.18 8.66
N TYR A 69 -11.85 -10.91 8.93
CA TYR A 69 -12.83 -10.53 9.96
C TYR A 69 -14.27 -10.73 9.51
N ASP A 70 -14.55 -10.55 8.22
CA ASP A 70 -15.86 -10.89 7.68
C ASP A 70 -16.09 -12.41 7.74
N TRP A 71 -15.09 -13.21 7.36
CA TRP A 71 -15.13 -14.66 7.52
C TRP A 71 -15.30 -15.10 8.99
N LEU A 72 -14.55 -14.50 9.93
CA LEU A 72 -14.69 -14.77 11.36
C LEU A 72 -16.10 -14.48 11.89
N SER A 73 -16.78 -13.48 11.33
CA SER A 73 -18.17 -13.17 11.69
C SER A 73 -19.20 -14.12 11.07
N GLY A 74 -18.78 -15.07 10.22
CA GLY A 74 -19.70 -15.85 9.39
C GLY A 74 -20.34 -15.02 8.27
N PHE A 75 -19.56 -14.10 7.69
CA PHE A 75 -19.95 -13.16 6.63
C PHE A 75 -21.12 -12.25 7.02
N GLN A 76 -21.17 -11.84 8.30
CA GLN A 76 -22.21 -10.98 8.87
C GLN A 76 -21.77 -9.51 8.99
N LEU A 77 -20.58 -9.12 8.51
CA LEU A 77 -20.15 -7.70 8.52
C LEU A 77 -20.61 -6.94 7.27
N LEU A 78 -20.73 -7.64 6.14
CA LEU A 78 -21.03 -7.03 4.83
C LEU A 78 -22.48 -7.24 4.39
N THR A 79 -23.17 -8.25 4.93
CA THR A 79 -24.55 -8.54 4.55
C THR A 79 -25.54 -7.73 5.39
N LYS A 80 -26.40 -6.95 4.73
CA LYS A 80 -27.83 -7.03 5.11
C LYS A 80 -28.40 -8.25 4.39
N PRO A 81 -29.36 -9.00 4.97
CA PRO A 81 -29.94 -10.16 4.30
C PRO A 81 -30.59 -9.70 3.00
N SER A 82 -29.98 -10.04 1.87
CA SER A 82 -30.56 -9.88 0.54
C SER A 82 -30.17 -11.11 -0.26
N LYS A 83 -31.18 -11.88 -0.68
CA LYS A 83 -31.04 -13.00 -1.61
C LYS A 83 -30.73 -12.44 -3.01
N SER A 84 -29.52 -11.93 -3.22
CA SER A 84 -28.82 -11.80 -4.50
C SER A 84 -27.62 -10.89 -4.28
N PHE A 85 -26.52 -11.17 -5.00
CA PHE A 85 -25.31 -10.36 -5.06
C PHE A 85 -25.51 -8.97 -5.70
N LEU A 86 -26.75 -8.54 -5.89
CA LEU A 86 -27.10 -7.23 -6.43
C LEU A 86 -27.50 -6.30 -5.29
N PHE A 87 -26.51 -5.51 -4.90
CA PHE A 87 -26.54 -4.39 -3.97
C PHE A 87 -27.84 -3.57 -4.03
N ILE A 88 -28.58 -3.52 -2.92
CA ILE A 88 -29.61 -2.50 -2.69
C ILE A 88 -29.13 -1.53 -1.60
N ASN A 89 -28.90 -0.29 -2.04
CA ASN A 89 -28.80 0.91 -1.20
C ASN A 89 -30.11 1.09 -0.41
N LYS A 90 -30.07 0.84 0.91
CA LYS A 90 -30.92 1.55 1.88
C LYS A 90 -30.11 1.79 3.15
N SER A 91 -29.65 3.04 3.31
CA SER A 91 -28.95 3.54 4.49
C SER A 91 -29.94 3.65 5.66
N ASN A 92 -30.16 2.54 6.36
CA ASN A 92 -30.75 2.55 7.69
C ASN A 92 -29.67 2.96 8.70
N ASN A 93 -29.24 4.22 8.68
CA ASN A 93 -28.25 4.71 9.66
C ASN A 93 -28.82 4.50 11.07
N LYS A 94 -28.12 3.74 11.91
CA LYS A 94 -28.50 3.54 13.30
C LYS A 94 -27.98 4.76 14.08
N ILE A 95 -28.87 5.44 14.80
CA ILE A 95 -28.48 6.53 15.71
C ILE A 95 -28.25 5.91 17.10
N GLN A 96 -27.10 6.20 17.71
CA GLN A 96 -26.71 5.63 19.01
C GLN A 96 -27.37 6.41 20.15
N ASN A 97 -28.32 5.77 20.83
CA ASN A 97 -28.86 6.28 22.08
C ASN A 97 -27.76 6.36 23.15
N ILE A 98 -27.86 7.35 24.02
CA ILE A 98 -26.96 7.50 25.15
C ILE A 98 -27.26 6.48 26.25
N LYS A 99 -26.20 5.87 26.79
CA LYS A 99 -26.28 4.79 27.79
C LYS A 99 -25.90 5.24 29.20
N ILE A 100 -25.95 6.54 29.46
CA ILE A 100 -25.77 7.12 30.80
C ILE A 100 -27.01 7.92 31.18
N SER A 101 -27.32 7.92 32.47
CA SER A 101 -28.44 8.68 33.06
C SER A 101 -27.94 9.88 33.85
N ASN A 102 -28.79 10.89 34.04
CA ASN A 102 -28.52 12.05 34.92
C ASN A 102 -27.23 12.82 34.59
N TYR A 103 -27.16 13.37 33.38
CA TYR A 103 -25.97 14.07 32.89
C TYR A 103 -26.25 15.51 32.46
N ILE A 104 -25.18 16.30 32.40
CA ILE A 104 -25.07 17.55 31.63
C ILE A 104 -24.13 17.32 30.44
N ILE A 105 -24.33 18.10 29.39
CA ILE A 105 -23.60 17.96 28.12
C ILE A 105 -22.91 19.27 27.75
N GLU A 106 -21.65 19.16 27.34
CA GLU A 106 -20.88 20.22 26.70
C GLU A 106 -20.63 19.84 25.25
N LYS A 107 -21.11 20.67 24.31
CA LYS A 107 -20.94 20.44 22.88
C LYS A 107 -19.80 21.28 22.33
N ASP A 108 -18.98 20.66 21.49
CA ASP A 108 -17.90 21.30 20.77
C ASP A 108 -18.14 21.04 19.28
N SER A 109 -18.86 21.97 18.65
CA SER A 109 -19.31 21.88 17.26
C SER A 109 -18.13 21.88 16.29
N ASP A 110 -17.09 22.67 16.57
CA ASP A 110 -15.89 22.78 15.73
C ASP A 110 -15.16 21.43 15.64
N ASN A 111 -15.13 20.70 16.75
CA ASN A 111 -14.55 19.36 16.80
C ASN A 111 -15.57 18.24 16.61
N ASN A 112 -16.84 18.53 16.27
CA ASN A 112 -17.93 17.56 16.16
C ASN A 112 -17.89 16.48 17.26
N CYS A 113 -17.89 16.93 18.52
CA CYS A 113 -17.79 16.06 19.68
C CYS A 113 -18.59 16.59 20.88
N GLU A 114 -18.90 15.69 21.80
CA GLU A 114 -19.71 15.98 22.98
C GLU A 114 -19.06 15.36 24.23
N ARG A 115 -19.10 16.11 25.35
CA ARG A 115 -18.60 15.69 26.66
C ARG A 115 -19.74 15.63 27.64
N TYR A 116 -19.78 14.57 28.43
CA TYR A 116 -20.87 14.28 29.34
C TYR A 116 -20.37 14.16 30.78
N TYR A 117 -21.03 14.88 31.68
CA TYR A 117 -20.70 14.91 33.10
C TYR A 117 -21.91 14.54 33.93
N ASP A 118 -21.69 13.83 35.03
CA ASP A 118 -22.72 13.58 36.03
C ASP A 118 -23.27 14.91 36.57
N LYS A 119 -24.60 15.07 36.56
CA LYS A 119 -25.26 16.34 36.88
C LYS A 119 -25.05 16.78 38.33
N ASP A 120 -24.99 15.82 39.26
CA ASP A 120 -24.95 16.12 40.70
C ASP A 120 -23.52 16.26 41.21
N THR A 121 -22.59 15.46 40.67
CA THR A 121 -21.21 15.39 41.14
C THR A 121 -20.21 16.10 40.23
N GLY A 122 -20.60 16.49 39.01
CA GLY A 122 -19.72 17.09 38.00
C GLY A 122 -18.66 16.14 37.45
N LYS A 123 -18.74 14.83 37.74
CA LYS A 123 -17.74 13.85 37.29
C LYS A 123 -17.81 13.65 35.79
N TYR A 124 -16.66 13.61 35.12
CA TYR A 124 -16.59 13.32 33.69
C TYR A 124 -16.84 11.84 33.42
N LEU A 125 -17.87 11.52 32.62
CA LEU A 125 -18.36 10.15 32.42
C LEU A 125 -18.05 9.63 31.02
N LEU A 126 -18.29 10.44 29.99
CA LEU A 126 -18.33 9.99 28.60
C LEU A 126 -17.86 11.09 27.64
N TYR A 127 -17.10 10.68 26.64
CA TYR A 127 -16.76 11.47 25.46
C TYR A 127 -17.36 10.82 24.22
N ARG A 128 -18.10 11.57 23.41
CA ARG A 128 -18.59 11.13 22.10
C ARG A 128 -17.88 11.88 20.99
N LYS A 129 -17.35 11.14 20.02
CA LYS A 129 -16.87 11.69 18.75
C LYS A 129 -17.79 11.22 17.63
N PHE A 130 -18.15 12.12 16.72
CA PHE A 130 -18.99 11.81 15.57
C PHE A 130 -18.17 11.74 14.28
N TYR A 131 -18.70 11.09 13.25
CA TYR A 131 -18.19 11.19 11.89
C TYR A 131 -18.40 12.62 11.36
N SER A 132 -17.48 13.12 10.53
CA SER A 132 -17.60 14.46 9.92
C SER A 132 -18.94 14.63 9.21
N ASP A 133 -19.58 15.78 9.41
CA ASP A 133 -20.86 16.15 8.80
C ASP A 133 -21.99 15.12 9.02
N SER A 134 -21.95 14.39 10.13
CA SER A 134 -22.90 13.34 10.47
C SER A 134 -23.23 13.31 11.97
N ASN A 135 -24.46 12.86 12.29
CA ASN A 135 -24.90 12.57 13.66
C ASN A 135 -24.58 11.12 14.10
N ILE A 136 -23.86 10.37 13.27
CA ILE A 136 -23.43 9.01 13.60
C ILE A 136 -22.23 9.09 14.53
N VAL A 137 -22.34 8.45 15.69
CA VAL A 137 -21.23 8.34 16.63
C VAL A 137 -20.15 7.49 15.97
N LYS A 138 -18.90 7.97 16.01
CA LYS A 138 -17.71 7.25 15.58
C LYS A 138 -17.14 6.42 16.72
N PHE A 139 -17.03 7.01 17.90
CA PHE A 139 -16.67 6.28 19.11
C PHE A 139 -17.14 6.99 20.39
N GLU A 140 -17.23 6.20 21.45
CA GLU A 140 -17.55 6.60 22.82
C GLU A 140 -16.41 6.18 23.75
N ASP A 141 -15.84 7.12 24.50
CA ASP A 141 -14.87 6.81 25.54
C ASP A 141 -15.51 6.96 26.92
N TYR A 142 -15.45 5.91 27.72
CA TYR A 142 -15.97 5.88 29.09
C TYR A 142 -14.85 6.11 30.09
N PHE A 143 -15.13 6.92 31.10
CA PHE A 143 -14.18 7.35 32.13
C PHE A 143 -14.60 6.89 33.51
N VAL A 144 -13.60 6.68 34.38
CA VAL A 144 -13.80 6.39 35.80
C VAL A 144 -13.09 7.46 36.61
N GLN A 145 -13.71 7.89 37.69
CA GLN A 145 -13.15 8.91 38.58
C GLN A 145 -11.74 8.53 39.06
N GLY A 146 -10.83 9.51 39.02
CA GLY A 146 -9.42 9.32 39.40
C GLY A 146 -8.53 8.75 38.30
N VAL A 147 -9.08 8.34 37.15
CA VAL A 147 -8.32 7.92 35.97
C VAL A 147 -8.33 9.06 34.95
N LYS A 148 -7.15 9.50 34.49
CA LYS A 148 -7.02 10.64 33.56
C LYS A 148 -7.36 10.29 32.11
N HIS A 149 -7.63 9.02 31.83
CA HIS A 149 -7.87 8.48 30.50
C HIS A 149 -9.04 7.50 30.52
N LYS A 150 -9.52 7.16 29.31
CA LYS A 150 -10.61 6.21 29.09
C LYS A 150 -10.28 4.82 29.63
N VAL A 151 -11.27 4.14 30.22
CA VAL A 151 -11.15 2.74 30.64
C VAL A 151 -11.82 1.79 29.63
N GLU A 152 -12.71 2.32 28.79
CA GLU A 152 -13.40 1.57 27.75
C GLU A 152 -13.67 2.49 26.56
N ARG A 153 -13.55 1.95 25.34
CA ARG A 153 -13.92 2.62 24.10
C ARG A 153 -14.87 1.75 23.29
N TRP A 154 -16.02 2.29 22.92
CA TRP A 154 -16.96 1.66 21.98
C TRP A 154 -16.82 2.32 20.62
N GLU A 155 -16.66 1.55 19.56
CA GLU A 155 -16.46 2.06 18.20
C GLU A 155 -17.56 1.57 17.28
N TYR A 156 -18.03 2.51 16.46
CA TYR A 156 -19.17 2.34 15.57
C TYR A 156 -18.74 2.63 14.13
N ASN A 157 -19.33 1.89 13.19
CA ASN A 157 -18.99 2.00 11.78
C ASN A 157 -19.71 3.20 11.13
N GLU A 158 -19.46 3.47 9.86
CA GLU A 158 -20.07 4.59 9.12
C GLU A 158 -21.62 4.51 9.04
N GLU A 159 -22.21 3.36 9.35
CA GLU A 159 -23.67 3.15 9.40
C GLU A 159 -24.22 3.16 10.85
N GLY A 160 -23.36 3.30 11.86
CA GLY A 160 -23.74 3.37 13.28
C GLY A 160 -23.86 2.01 14.00
N TYR A 161 -23.36 0.92 13.42
CA TYR A 161 -23.33 -0.37 14.10
C TYR A 161 -22.07 -0.49 14.97
N LEU A 162 -22.23 -0.96 16.20
CA LEU A 162 -21.13 -1.29 17.10
C LEU A 162 -20.30 -2.41 16.45
N HIS A 163 -19.00 -2.19 16.31
CA HIS A 163 -18.11 -3.18 15.70
C HIS A 163 -16.95 -3.58 16.61
N ARG A 164 -16.59 -2.74 17.59
CA ARG A 164 -15.51 -3.03 18.54
C ARG A 164 -15.72 -2.36 19.89
N ILE A 165 -15.43 -3.08 20.96
CA ILE A 165 -15.21 -2.53 22.31
C ILE A 165 -13.76 -2.80 22.71
N THR A 166 -13.06 -1.79 23.21
CA THR A 166 -11.69 -1.90 23.72
C THR A 166 -11.63 -1.51 25.18
N ASN A 167 -11.13 -2.39 26.04
CA ASN A 167 -10.85 -2.08 27.45
C ASN A 167 -9.40 -1.61 27.63
N TYR A 168 -9.18 -0.67 28.54
CA TYR A 168 -7.88 -0.08 28.81
C TYR A 168 -7.48 -0.21 30.28
N SER A 169 -6.19 -0.42 30.50
CA SER A 169 -5.58 -0.37 31.82
C SER A 169 -5.76 1.00 32.45
N ARG A 170 -6.23 1.02 33.68
CA ARG A 170 -6.34 2.24 34.51
C ARG A 170 -4.96 2.81 34.87
N LYS A 171 -3.89 2.00 34.82
CA LYS A 171 -2.54 2.38 35.19
C LYS A 171 -1.71 2.87 34.00
N LEU A 172 -1.69 2.10 32.91
CA LEU A 172 -0.77 2.31 31.78
C LEU A 172 -1.44 2.95 30.55
N ASN A 173 -2.77 3.07 30.52
CA ASN A 173 -3.52 3.48 29.33
C ASN A 173 -3.20 2.61 28.09
N LYS A 174 -2.95 1.31 28.34
CA LYS A 174 -2.70 0.27 27.33
C LYS A 174 -3.92 -0.62 27.20
N LYS A 175 -4.12 -1.25 26.04
CA LYS A 175 -5.28 -2.13 25.79
C LYS A 175 -5.19 -3.35 26.71
N LEU A 176 -6.29 -3.81 27.26
CA LEU A 176 -6.37 -5.08 27.99
C LEU A 176 -7.10 -6.12 27.15
N ALA A 177 -8.16 -5.70 26.46
CA ALA A 177 -8.93 -6.55 25.58
C ALA A 177 -9.58 -5.76 24.44
N GLU A 178 -9.81 -6.43 23.32
CA GLU A 178 -10.66 -5.97 22.22
C GLU A 178 -11.72 -7.04 21.95
N PHE A 179 -12.98 -6.63 21.84
CA PHE A 179 -14.11 -7.47 21.49
C PHE A 179 -14.69 -6.98 20.18
N PHE A 180 -14.81 -7.86 19.18
CA PHE A 180 -15.31 -7.55 17.85
C PHE A 180 -16.71 -8.10 17.68
N TYR A 181 -17.61 -7.26 17.14
CA TYR A 181 -19.04 -7.53 17.05
C TYR A 181 -19.51 -7.53 15.59
N ASP A 182 -20.43 -8.44 15.28
CA ASP A 182 -21.13 -8.45 13.99
C ASP A 182 -22.29 -7.44 13.96
N LEU A 183 -22.99 -7.33 12.83
CA LEU A 183 -24.14 -6.42 12.68
C LEU A 183 -25.34 -6.79 13.56
N LYS A 184 -25.36 -8.00 14.17
CA LYS A 184 -26.36 -8.47 15.13
C LYS A 184 -25.88 -8.30 16.59
N GLU A 185 -24.79 -7.56 16.79
CA GLU A 185 -24.16 -7.30 18.09
C GLU A 185 -23.70 -8.58 18.80
N GLN A 186 -23.39 -9.64 18.06
CA GLN A 186 -22.80 -10.87 18.60
C GLN A 186 -21.26 -10.80 18.53
N PRO A 187 -20.55 -11.11 19.63
CA PRO A 187 -19.10 -11.14 19.62
C PRO A 187 -18.59 -12.36 18.84
N TYR A 188 -17.78 -12.12 17.81
CA TYR A 188 -17.19 -13.19 16.99
C TYR A 188 -15.68 -13.34 17.19
N CYS A 189 -15.01 -12.34 17.75
CA CYS A 189 -13.58 -12.38 18.03
C CYS A 189 -13.26 -11.59 19.30
N LYS A 190 -12.40 -12.15 20.15
CA LYS A 190 -11.87 -11.48 21.34
C LYS A 190 -10.34 -11.55 21.30
N LYS A 191 -9.68 -10.43 21.58
CA LYS A 191 -8.23 -10.36 21.70
C LYS A 191 -7.86 -9.86 23.09
N TYR A 192 -6.84 -10.47 23.69
CA TYR A 192 -6.36 -10.12 25.02
C TYR A 192 -4.90 -9.70 24.96
N TYR A 193 -4.55 -8.72 25.77
CA TYR A 193 -3.25 -8.08 25.76
C TYR A 193 -2.65 -8.06 27.16
N GLU A 194 -1.33 -8.17 27.21
CA GLU A 194 -0.57 -8.04 28.44
C GLU A 194 -0.58 -6.57 28.91
N GLU A 195 -0.72 -6.35 30.21
CA GLU A 195 -0.64 -5.02 30.84
C GLU A 195 0.82 -4.59 31.04
N THR A 196 1.55 -4.49 29.93
CA THR A 196 2.92 -3.99 29.86
C THR A 196 2.99 -2.79 28.92
N ASN A 197 4.11 -2.07 28.96
CA ASN A 197 4.32 -0.94 28.04
C ASN A 197 4.33 -1.39 26.56
N ASP A 198 4.82 -2.60 26.29
CA ASP A 198 4.85 -3.22 24.97
C ASP A 198 3.45 -3.66 24.50
N ASN A 199 2.54 -3.90 25.44
CA ASN A 199 1.15 -4.26 25.21
C ASN A 199 0.98 -5.41 24.22
N LYS A 200 1.75 -6.48 24.45
CA LYS A 200 1.80 -7.65 23.59
C LYS A 200 0.46 -8.37 23.55
N LEU A 201 0.03 -8.80 22.36
CA LEU A 201 -1.11 -9.70 22.20
C LEU A 201 -0.76 -11.07 22.79
N ILE A 202 -1.59 -11.56 23.71
CA ILE A 202 -1.36 -12.81 24.44
C ILE A 202 -2.45 -13.87 24.20
N GLY A 203 -3.54 -13.51 23.53
CA GLY A 203 -4.58 -14.47 23.18
C GLY A 203 -5.58 -13.91 22.20
N ILE A 204 -6.08 -14.77 21.32
CA ILE A 204 -7.18 -14.52 20.39
C ILE A 204 -8.16 -15.67 20.54
N PHE A 205 -9.45 -15.38 20.61
CA PHE A 205 -10.53 -16.37 20.71
C PHE A 205 -11.57 -16.05 19.65
N ILE A 206 -11.94 -17.05 18.85
CA ILE A 206 -12.93 -16.88 17.78
C ILE A 206 -14.22 -17.64 18.13
N TYR A 207 -15.36 -17.05 17.79
CA TYR A 207 -16.67 -17.54 18.18
C TYR A 207 -17.58 -17.64 16.97
N SER A 208 -18.47 -18.63 16.97
CA SER A 208 -19.57 -18.76 16.00
C SER A 208 -20.86 -19.03 16.77
N ASN A 209 -21.88 -18.20 16.55
CA ASN A 209 -23.17 -18.29 17.25
C ASN A 209 -23.03 -18.43 18.78
N GLY A 210 -22.14 -17.63 19.37
CA GLY A 210 -21.86 -17.64 20.82
C GLY A 210 -20.99 -18.80 21.33
N THR A 211 -20.64 -19.77 20.48
CA THR A 211 -19.81 -20.92 20.83
C THR A 211 -18.35 -20.65 20.48
N LEU A 212 -17.43 -20.96 21.40
CA LEU A 212 -15.99 -20.88 21.14
C LEU A 212 -15.60 -21.91 20.07
N VAL A 213 -14.97 -21.46 19.00
CA VAL A 213 -14.54 -22.32 17.88
C VAL A 213 -13.07 -22.69 18.02
N GLU A 214 -12.20 -21.70 18.27
CA GLU A 214 -10.74 -21.90 18.37
C GLU A 214 -10.08 -20.74 19.12
N SER A 215 -8.83 -20.94 19.56
CA SER A 215 -7.99 -19.91 20.16
C SER A 215 -6.55 -19.91 19.63
N PHE A 216 -5.89 -18.75 19.67
CA PHE A 216 -4.54 -18.56 19.13
C PHE A 216 -3.70 -17.67 20.04
N ASN A 217 -2.39 -17.90 20.09
CA ASN A 217 -1.47 -17.08 20.88
C ASN A 217 -1.12 -15.77 20.17
N ASN A 218 -1.21 -15.74 18.83
CA ASN A 218 -0.82 -14.60 18.02
C ASN A 218 -1.54 -14.59 16.66
N GLU A 219 -1.45 -13.47 15.95
CA GLU A 219 -2.13 -13.29 14.66
C GLU A 219 -1.58 -14.21 13.55
N LYS A 220 -0.34 -14.70 13.64
CA LYS A 220 0.21 -15.59 12.59
C LYS A 220 -0.46 -16.94 12.58
N GLU A 221 -0.76 -17.47 13.75
CA GLU A 221 -1.53 -18.71 13.91
C GLU A 221 -2.95 -18.52 13.39
N LEU A 222 -3.63 -17.44 13.78
CA LEU A 222 -4.96 -17.10 13.25
C LEU A 222 -4.97 -16.98 11.71
N PHE A 223 -3.98 -16.31 11.13
CA PHE A 223 -3.88 -16.18 9.67
C PHE A 223 -3.64 -17.54 9.00
N THR A 224 -2.81 -18.41 9.60
CA THR A 224 -2.58 -19.77 9.08
C THR A 224 -3.88 -20.57 9.08
N TYR A 225 -4.64 -20.52 10.19
CA TYR A 225 -5.94 -21.17 10.30
C TYR A 225 -6.94 -20.66 9.25
N PHE A 226 -7.01 -19.34 9.04
CA PHE A 226 -7.84 -18.74 8.01
C PHE A 226 -7.43 -19.16 6.60
N PHE A 227 -6.13 -19.21 6.31
CA PHE A 227 -5.62 -19.66 5.01
C PHE A 227 -5.90 -21.13 4.77
N ASP A 228 -5.64 -22.00 5.74
CA ASP A 228 -5.89 -23.44 5.63
C ASP A 228 -7.38 -23.79 5.48
N PHE A 229 -8.27 -22.94 5.98
CA PHE A 229 -9.71 -23.07 5.74
C PHE A 229 -10.08 -22.76 4.28
N ASN A 230 -9.44 -21.75 3.68
CA ASN A 230 -9.78 -21.28 2.33
C ASN A 230 -9.01 -21.99 1.22
N PHE A 231 -7.86 -22.57 1.52
CA PHE A 231 -6.98 -23.22 0.54
C PHE A 231 -7.18 -24.74 0.50
N SER A 232 -6.91 -25.29 -0.67
CA SER A 232 -6.76 -26.71 -0.95
C SER A 232 -5.30 -27.04 -1.28
N ASP A 233 -4.98 -28.34 -1.29
CA ASP A 233 -3.68 -28.78 -1.78
C ASP A 233 -3.50 -28.39 -3.25
N GLN A 234 -2.26 -28.04 -3.61
CA GLN A 234 -1.85 -27.58 -4.95
C GLN A 234 -2.33 -26.19 -5.36
N ASP A 235 -3.09 -25.47 -4.52
CA ASP A 235 -3.46 -24.08 -4.82
C ASP A 235 -2.23 -23.17 -4.93
N ILE A 236 -2.29 -22.25 -5.90
CA ILE A 236 -1.21 -21.31 -6.21
C ILE A 236 -1.51 -19.99 -5.49
N ILE A 237 -0.57 -19.54 -4.66
CA ILE A 237 -0.78 -18.41 -3.76
C ILE A 237 0.21 -17.29 -4.07
N PHE A 238 -0.24 -16.22 -4.71
CA PHE A 238 0.55 -14.99 -4.80
C PHE A 238 0.51 -14.27 -3.46
N ASN A 239 1.68 -14.01 -2.87
CA ASN A 239 1.80 -13.29 -1.61
C ASN A 239 2.57 -11.99 -1.77
N ASP A 240 1.84 -10.88 -1.67
CA ASP A 240 2.34 -9.52 -1.82
C ASP A 240 2.72 -8.86 -0.49
N ALA A 241 2.55 -9.55 0.64
CA ALA A 241 2.80 -9.02 1.97
C ALA A 241 3.74 -9.91 2.78
N ARG A 242 4.98 -9.44 3.01
CA ARG A 242 5.99 -10.16 3.83
C ARG A 242 5.51 -10.52 5.23
N LEU A 243 4.58 -9.72 5.78
CA LEU A 243 3.90 -10.01 7.04
C LEU A 243 3.21 -11.39 7.05
N LEU A 244 2.76 -11.88 5.90
CA LEU A 244 1.98 -13.13 5.76
C LEU A 244 2.87 -14.35 5.47
N ASP A 245 4.17 -14.15 5.21
CA ASP A 245 5.11 -15.22 4.86
C ASP A 245 5.07 -16.37 5.87
N LYS A 246 5.15 -16.03 7.16
CA LYS A 246 5.14 -17.04 8.23
C LYS A 246 3.88 -17.89 8.21
N SER A 247 2.73 -17.27 7.94
CA SER A 247 1.44 -17.97 7.94
C SER A 247 1.27 -18.87 6.73
N LEU A 248 1.86 -18.52 5.58
CA LEU A 248 1.87 -19.40 4.41
C LEU A 248 2.90 -20.53 4.54
N ILE A 249 4.09 -20.24 5.05
CA ILE A 249 5.14 -21.25 5.29
C ILE A 249 4.67 -22.30 6.31
N ASN A 250 3.87 -21.87 7.29
CA ASN A 250 3.30 -22.74 8.32
C ASN A 250 1.96 -23.39 7.92
N SER A 251 1.46 -23.15 6.70
CA SER A 251 0.22 -23.77 6.22
C SER A 251 0.31 -25.30 6.30
N THR A 252 -0.78 -25.93 6.74
CA THR A 252 -0.89 -27.40 6.75
C THR A 252 -1.22 -27.97 5.38
N LYS A 253 -1.69 -27.13 4.45
CA LYS A 253 -1.99 -27.49 3.07
C LYS A 253 -0.71 -27.52 2.23
N LYS A 254 -0.66 -28.40 1.23
CA LYS A 254 0.42 -28.47 0.24
C LYS A 254 0.22 -27.40 -0.85
N ILE A 255 0.21 -26.14 -0.44
CA ILE A 255 0.08 -24.99 -1.35
C ILE A 255 1.36 -24.76 -2.14
N LYS A 256 1.27 -23.90 -3.17
CA LYS A 256 2.38 -23.44 -4.00
C LYS A 256 2.57 -21.92 -3.84
N PRO A 257 3.30 -21.45 -2.80
CA PRO A 257 3.48 -20.03 -2.56
C PRO A 257 4.39 -19.39 -3.61
N ILE A 258 3.90 -18.33 -4.26
CA ILE A 258 4.65 -17.41 -5.09
C ILE A 258 4.84 -16.11 -4.29
N LEU A 259 6.06 -15.86 -3.84
CA LEU A 259 6.36 -14.68 -3.03
C LEU A 259 6.72 -13.49 -3.92
N VAL A 260 5.88 -12.45 -3.92
CA VAL A 260 6.06 -11.26 -4.77
C VAL A 260 6.86 -10.19 -4.02
N PHE A 261 8.04 -9.85 -4.53
CA PHE A 261 8.95 -8.89 -3.92
C PHE A 261 8.81 -7.51 -4.59
N HIS A 262 8.10 -6.61 -3.92
CA HIS A 262 7.79 -5.25 -4.43
C HIS A 262 8.86 -4.19 -4.14
N SER A 263 9.86 -4.52 -3.34
CA SER A 263 10.86 -3.55 -2.86
C SER A 263 12.20 -4.23 -2.69
N SER A 264 13.26 -3.41 -2.61
CA SER A 264 14.58 -3.92 -2.24
C SER A 264 14.52 -4.68 -0.92
N HIS A 265 15.15 -5.86 -0.92
CA HIS A 265 15.33 -6.71 0.25
C HIS A 265 16.43 -6.18 1.19
N PHE A 266 17.18 -5.16 0.75
CA PHE A 266 18.18 -4.47 1.54
C PHE A 266 17.65 -3.20 2.23
N GLU A 267 18.28 -2.88 3.35
CA GLU A 267 18.29 -1.60 4.06
C GLU A 267 19.77 -1.17 4.20
N GLY A 268 20.22 -0.28 3.32
CA GLY A 268 21.66 -0.07 3.09
C GLY A 268 22.29 -1.36 2.55
N GLU A 269 23.33 -1.85 3.21
CA GLU A 269 23.98 -3.13 2.87
C GLU A 269 23.41 -4.34 3.65
N LYS A 270 22.41 -4.14 4.52
CA LYS A 270 21.87 -5.21 5.37
C LYS A 270 20.57 -5.76 4.82
N ILE A 271 20.40 -7.09 4.84
CA ILE A 271 19.13 -7.73 4.49
C ILE A 271 18.07 -7.42 5.56
N LYS A 272 16.93 -6.90 5.13
CA LYS A 272 15.76 -6.60 5.97
C LYS A 272 15.25 -7.88 6.64
N GLY A 273 14.98 -7.79 7.94
CA GLY A 273 14.47 -8.92 8.73
C GLY A 273 13.17 -9.52 8.19
N SER A 274 12.32 -8.71 7.55
CA SER A 274 11.07 -9.16 6.92
C SER A 274 11.26 -10.10 5.73
N TYR A 275 12.43 -10.10 5.08
CA TYR A 275 12.72 -10.98 3.94
C TYR A 275 13.46 -12.27 4.37
N LYS A 276 14.17 -12.25 5.50
CA LYS A 276 14.98 -13.38 5.97
C LYS A 276 14.17 -14.66 6.12
N LEU A 277 12.94 -14.58 6.63
CA LEU A 277 12.09 -15.77 6.78
C LEU A 277 11.81 -16.44 5.42
N ALA A 278 11.44 -15.65 4.41
CA ALA A 278 11.19 -16.14 3.07
C ALA A 278 12.46 -16.73 2.43
N LEU A 279 13.58 -16.04 2.55
CA LEU A 279 14.83 -16.41 1.88
C LEU A 279 15.57 -17.59 2.57
N ASN A 280 15.37 -17.78 3.88
CA ASN A 280 15.93 -18.92 4.61
C ASN A 280 15.09 -20.21 4.53
N ASN A 281 13.94 -20.19 3.84
CA ASN A 281 13.05 -21.36 3.72
C ASN A 281 12.69 -21.68 2.25
N PRO A 282 13.66 -21.78 1.33
CA PRO A 282 13.39 -21.96 -0.11
C PRO A 282 12.63 -23.24 -0.45
N ASP A 283 12.72 -24.28 0.37
CA ASP A 283 12.01 -25.54 0.18
C ASP A 283 10.49 -25.40 0.33
N LYS A 284 10.03 -24.40 1.07
CA LYS A 284 8.60 -24.10 1.29
C LYS A 284 8.02 -23.15 0.25
N ILE A 285 8.86 -22.60 -0.63
CA ILE A 285 8.48 -21.59 -1.61
C ILE A 285 8.48 -22.22 -3.01
N ALA A 286 7.39 -22.05 -3.75
CA ALA A 286 7.31 -22.52 -5.12
C ALA A 286 8.13 -21.62 -6.05
N LYS A 287 7.90 -20.30 -5.98
CA LYS A 287 8.68 -19.30 -6.73
C LYS A 287 8.89 -18.01 -5.94
N TYR A 288 10.07 -17.41 -6.08
CA TYR A 288 10.33 -16.01 -5.78
C TYR A 288 10.05 -15.19 -7.03
N TYR A 289 8.99 -14.41 -6.99
CA TYR A 289 8.66 -13.46 -8.03
C TYR A 289 9.34 -12.12 -7.68
N VAL A 290 10.43 -11.82 -8.38
CA VAL A 290 11.17 -10.54 -8.29
C VAL A 290 11.00 -9.70 -9.57
N LEU A 291 11.29 -8.41 -9.48
CA LEU A 291 11.01 -7.45 -10.56
C LEU A 291 12.20 -7.19 -11.49
N THR A 292 13.41 -7.57 -11.10
CA THR A 292 14.63 -7.31 -11.87
C THR A 292 15.60 -8.48 -11.80
N ASN A 293 16.43 -8.64 -12.84
CA ASN A 293 17.49 -9.64 -12.82
C ASN A 293 18.54 -9.32 -11.74
N HIS A 294 18.87 -8.04 -11.56
CA HIS A 294 19.82 -7.59 -10.54
C HIS A 294 19.37 -7.98 -9.11
N GLN A 295 18.07 -7.87 -8.79
CA GLN A 295 17.56 -8.33 -7.49
C GLN A 295 17.65 -9.86 -7.34
N LYS A 296 17.38 -10.62 -8.42
CA LYS A 296 17.52 -12.07 -8.43
C LYS A 296 18.97 -12.46 -8.11
N GLU A 297 19.94 -11.89 -8.85
CA GLU A 297 21.36 -12.16 -8.70
C GLU A 297 21.87 -11.85 -7.28
N ASP A 298 21.52 -10.68 -6.73
CA ASP A 298 21.89 -10.33 -5.35
C ASP A 298 21.35 -11.35 -4.33
N ILE A 299 20.09 -11.79 -4.47
CA ILE A 299 19.53 -12.81 -3.57
C ILE A 299 20.24 -14.17 -3.75
N GLN A 300 20.55 -14.57 -4.97
CA GLN A 300 21.25 -15.82 -5.24
C GLN A 300 22.65 -15.83 -4.62
N ASN A 301 23.37 -14.72 -4.72
CA ASN A 301 24.69 -14.55 -4.10
C ASN A 301 24.64 -14.64 -2.57
N ASP A 302 23.60 -14.10 -1.94
CA ASP A 302 23.48 -14.07 -0.48
C ASP A 302 22.91 -15.36 0.13
N PHE A 303 22.06 -16.10 -0.61
CA PHE A 303 21.29 -17.23 -0.06
C PHE A 303 21.46 -18.57 -0.79
N ASN A 304 22.21 -18.65 -1.89
CA ASN A 304 22.39 -19.86 -2.71
C ASN A 304 21.06 -20.53 -3.13
N ILE A 305 20.05 -19.73 -3.42
CA ILE A 305 18.76 -20.24 -3.92
C ILE A 305 18.90 -20.56 -5.41
N PRO A 306 18.48 -21.74 -5.89
CA PRO A 306 18.73 -22.17 -7.25
C PRO A 306 17.85 -21.41 -8.25
N ASP A 307 18.30 -21.33 -9.50
CA ASP A 307 17.72 -20.46 -10.55
C ASP A 307 16.24 -20.74 -10.80
N GLU A 308 15.87 -22.01 -10.81
CA GLU A 308 14.51 -22.48 -11.05
C GLU A 308 13.51 -22.02 -9.98
N LYS A 309 13.97 -21.56 -8.81
CA LYS A 309 13.09 -20.98 -7.79
C LYS A 309 12.72 -19.54 -8.11
N PHE A 310 13.37 -18.88 -9.07
CA PHE A 310 13.07 -17.49 -9.41
C PHE A 310 12.22 -17.38 -10.66
N LYS A 311 11.40 -16.32 -10.67
CA LYS A 311 10.82 -15.77 -11.88
C LYS A 311 10.97 -14.26 -11.83
N VAL A 312 11.67 -13.71 -12.83
CA VAL A 312 11.79 -12.26 -13.02
C VAL A 312 10.65 -11.82 -13.92
N ILE A 313 9.72 -11.03 -13.39
CA ILE A 313 8.64 -10.43 -14.20
C ILE A 313 8.55 -8.94 -13.87
N PRO A 314 9.20 -8.08 -14.67
CA PRO A 314 9.08 -6.63 -14.51
C PRO A 314 7.63 -6.14 -14.47
N HIS A 315 7.41 -4.95 -13.92
CA HIS A 315 6.13 -4.29 -14.18
C HIS A 315 5.99 -4.02 -15.68
N PHE A 316 4.76 -4.07 -16.18
CA PHE A 316 4.45 -3.89 -17.58
C PHE A 316 3.52 -2.71 -17.79
N ILE A 317 3.55 -2.17 -19.01
CA ILE A 317 2.71 -1.05 -19.41
C ILE A 317 2.15 -1.28 -20.82
N ASN A 318 0.94 -0.76 -21.05
CA ASN A 318 0.32 -0.72 -22.37
C ASN A 318 0.96 0.37 -23.22
N ALA A 319 1.01 0.16 -24.53
CA ALA A 319 1.42 1.19 -25.47
C ALA A 319 0.58 2.47 -25.25
N PRO A 320 1.19 3.66 -25.36
CA PRO A 320 0.46 4.92 -25.21
C PRO A 320 -0.64 5.02 -26.27
N LYS A 321 -1.79 5.60 -25.89
CA LYS A 321 -2.93 5.77 -26.81
C LYS A 321 -2.74 6.90 -27.81
N ASP A 322 -2.04 7.97 -27.40
CA ASP A 322 -1.81 9.16 -28.22
C ASP A 322 -0.37 9.65 -28.05
N ILE A 323 0.36 9.82 -29.15
CA ILE A 323 1.66 10.49 -29.17
C ILE A 323 1.43 11.89 -29.74
N ILE A 324 1.31 12.89 -28.86
CA ILE A 324 1.26 14.31 -29.26
C ILE A 324 2.61 14.92 -28.90
N ASN A 325 3.26 15.55 -29.88
CA ASN A 325 4.63 16.05 -29.76
C ASN A 325 4.69 17.57 -29.49
N ASP A 326 3.94 18.05 -28.50
CA ASP A 326 4.07 19.43 -28.01
C ASP A 326 4.88 19.43 -26.71
N LYS A 327 6.20 19.66 -26.84
CA LYS A 327 7.14 19.64 -25.72
C LYS A 327 7.29 21.04 -25.13
N LYS A 328 7.00 21.18 -23.84
CA LYS A 328 7.39 22.32 -23.02
C LYS A 328 8.89 22.28 -22.73
N ASP A 329 9.51 23.44 -22.63
CA ASP A 329 10.93 23.57 -22.24
C ASP A 329 11.10 23.38 -20.72
N GLN A 330 10.84 22.15 -20.24
CA GLN A 330 10.95 21.77 -18.83
C GLN A 330 11.53 20.37 -18.60
N PHE A 331 12.26 20.22 -17.51
CA PHE A 331 12.51 18.94 -16.84
C PHE A 331 11.48 18.69 -15.76
N VAL A 332 11.21 17.41 -15.47
CA VAL A 332 10.22 17.04 -14.45
C VAL A 332 10.73 16.00 -13.46
N PHE A 333 10.41 16.17 -12.19
CA PHE A 333 10.44 15.11 -11.19
C PHE A 333 9.00 14.82 -10.74
N MET A 334 8.67 13.55 -10.54
CA MET A 334 7.36 13.16 -10.00
C MET A 334 7.52 12.08 -8.95
N GLY A 335 7.13 12.39 -7.71
CA GLY A 335 7.24 11.43 -6.63
C GLY A 335 7.01 12.06 -5.26
N ARG A 336 7.00 11.21 -4.23
CA ARG A 336 6.96 11.68 -2.83
C ARG A 336 8.24 12.46 -2.51
N PHE A 337 8.11 13.54 -1.73
CA PHE A 337 9.28 14.25 -1.21
C PHE A 337 9.73 13.56 0.07
N SER A 338 10.78 12.78 -0.05
CA SER A 338 11.33 11.95 1.02
C SER A 338 12.83 11.77 0.83
N GLU A 339 13.54 11.47 1.92
CA GLU A 339 15.00 11.41 1.93
C GLU A 339 15.53 10.38 0.93
N GLU A 340 14.83 9.26 0.75
CA GLU A 340 15.23 8.22 -0.21
C GLU A 340 15.16 8.67 -1.67
N LYS A 341 14.47 9.77 -2.00
CA LYS A 341 14.40 10.32 -3.37
C LYS A 341 15.52 11.30 -3.70
N GLN A 342 16.29 11.74 -2.69
CA GLN A 342 17.39 12.71 -2.77
C GLN A 342 17.11 13.89 -3.72
N ILE A 343 15.95 14.53 -3.61
CA ILE A 343 15.56 15.64 -4.51
C ILE A 343 16.56 16.80 -4.42
N SER A 344 17.31 16.92 -3.32
CA SER A 344 18.43 17.86 -3.22
C SER A 344 19.47 17.68 -4.33
N HIS A 345 19.76 16.45 -4.75
CA HIS A 345 20.70 16.16 -5.84
C HIS A 345 20.17 16.69 -7.18
N ILE A 346 18.86 16.61 -7.42
CA ILE A 346 18.23 17.23 -8.60
C ILE A 346 18.43 18.74 -8.58
N ILE A 347 18.19 19.40 -7.43
CA ILE A 347 18.36 20.85 -7.29
C ILE A 347 19.83 21.27 -7.48
N GLU A 348 20.77 20.52 -6.90
CA GLU A 348 22.21 20.77 -7.01
C GLU A 348 22.70 20.58 -8.45
N SER A 349 22.25 19.51 -9.13
CA SER A 349 22.58 19.28 -10.55
C SER A 349 21.97 20.37 -11.44
N TYR A 350 20.72 20.77 -11.16
CA TYR A 350 20.03 21.81 -11.90
C TYR A 350 20.68 23.18 -11.71
N LYS A 351 21.24 23.48 -10.52
CA LYS A 351 22.06 24.66 -10.29
C LYS A 351 23.24 24.70 -11.28
N LEU A 352 24.01 23.60 -11.39
CA LEU A 352 25.15 23.52 -12.32
C LEU A 352 24.70 23.69 -13.77
N TYR A 353 23.57 23.08 -14.15
CA TYR A 353 22.94 23.25 -15.46
C TYR A 353 22.62 24.72 -15.77
N LYS A 354 22.06 25.46 -14.79
CA LYS A 354 21.75 26.90 -14.95
C LYS A 354 23.01 27.77 -15.00
N GLU A 355 24.05 27.46 -14.23
CA GLU A 355 25.34 28.17 -14.26
C GLU A 355 26.04 28.07 -15.63
N LYS A 356 25.76 27.01 -16.40
CA LYS A 356 26.22 26.85 -17.79
C LYS A 356 25.39 27.62 -18.82
N GLY A 357 24.35 28.34 -18.41
CA GLY A 357 23.59 29.28 -19.26
C GLY A 357 22.33 28.72 -19.90
N TYR A 358 21.92 27.48 -19.60
CA TYR A 358 20.72 26.87 -20.18
C TYR A 358 19.42 27.39 -19.53
N LYS A 359 18.32 27.39 -20.29
CA LYS A 359 17.06 28.09 -19.93
C LYS A 359 15.90 27.20 -19.49
N THR A 360 15.94 25.91 -19.81
CA THR A 360 14.90 24.93 -19.46
C THR A 360 14.52 24.99 -17.99
N LYS A 361 13.22 25.00 -17.70
CA LYS A 361 12.68 25.08 -16.34
C LYS A 361 12.69 23.72 -15.64
N LEU A 362 12.56 23.70 -14.32
CA LEU A 362 12.39 22.48 -13.53
C LEU A 362 11.04 22.49 -12.81
N VAL A 363 10.26 21.42 -12.96
CA VAL A 363 8.99 21.24 -12.26
C VAL A 363 9.06 20.00 -11.37
N LEU A 364 8.75 20.15 -10.09
CA LEU A 364 8.72 19.07 -9.11
C LEU A 364 7.28 18.79 -8.70
N TYR A 365 6.74 17.63 -9.07
CA TYR A 365 5.40 17.19 -8.65
C TYR A 365 5.49 16.32 -7.39
N GLY A 366 4.81 16.76 -6.33
CA GLY A 366 4.70 16.06 -5.06
C GLY A 366 4.96 16.97 -3.86
N GLY A 367 5.09 16.36 -2.68
CA GLY A 367 5.54 17.07 -1.48
C GLY A 367 4.61 18.19 -1.01
N VAL A 368 3.42 17.83 -0.52
CA VAL A 368 2.45 18.81 0.01
C VAL A 368 2.98 19.54 1.26
N LYS A 369 3.67 18.81 2.16
CA LYS A 369 4.24 19.34 3.41
C LYS A 369 5.32 18.41 3.97
N GLY A 370 6.18 18.91 4.85
CA GLY A 370 7.14 18.10 5.61
C GLY A 370 8.59 18.63 5.58
N ALA A 371 9.47 18.03 6.38
CA ALA A 371 10.86 18.47 6.52
C ALA A 371 11.62 18.47 5.17
N GLU A 372 11.41 17.44 4.35
CA GLU A 372 12.03 17.37 3.02
C GLU A 372 11.52 18.45 2.07
N ARG A 373 10.24 18.83 2.17
CA ARG A 373 9.68 19.95 1.40
C ARG A 373 10.38 21.26 1.76
N THR A 374 10.50 21.56 3.05
CA THR A 374 11.20 22.74 3.55
C THR A 374 12.67 22.74 3.15
N LYS A 375 13.35 21.59 3.20
CA LYS A 375 14.75 21.45 2.77
C LYS A 375 14.92 21.82 1.29
N ILE A 376 14.01 21.35 0.42
CA ILE A 376 14.02 21.66 -1.01
C ILE A 376 13.78 23.16 -1.26
N GLU A 377 12.81 23.77 -0.58
CA GLU A 377 12.53 25.21 -0.68
C GLU A 377 13.73 26.06 -0.27
N ASN A 378 14.39 25.69 0.84
CA ASN A 378 15.60 26.35 1.30
C ASN A 378 16.75 26.24 0.28
N LEU A 379 16.91 25.11 -0.41
CA LEU A 379 17.91 24.97 -1.47
C LEU A 379 17.60 25.84 -2.70
N ILE A 380 16.32 25.89 -3.10
CA ILE A 380 15.87 26.76 -4.20
C ILE A 380 16.15 28.24 -3.88
N GLU A 381 15.88 28.65 -2.64
CA GLU A 381 16.20 30.01 -2.18
C GLU A 381 17.71 30.26 -2.13
N LYS A 382 18.47 29.36 -1.49
CA LYS A 382 19.93 29.46 -1.37
C LYS A 382 20.64 29.60 -2.72
N TYR A 383 20.13 28.94 -3.75
CA TYR A 383 20.71 28.98 -5.10
C TYR A 383 20.05 30.00 -6.03
N ASN A 384 19.15 30.86 -5.52
CA ASN A 384 18.44 31.88 -6.29
C ASN A 384 17.64 31.30 -7.49
N LEU A 385 17.06 30.12 -7.31
CA LEU A 385 16.34 29.37 -8.36
C LEU A 385 14.81 29.57 -8.33
N LYS A 386 14.29 30.54 -7.56
CA LYS A 386 12.84 30.74 -7.34
C LYS A 386 12.04 30.93 -8.64
N ASN A 387 12.61 31.56 -9.66
CA ASN A 387 11.96 31.75 -10.96
C ASN A 387 12.23 30.61 -11.96
N GLU A 388 13.06 29.63 -11.58
CA GLU A 388 13.54 28.55 -12.43
C GLU A 388 12.99 27.19 -12.00
N VAL A 389 12.54 27.05 -10.75
CA VAL A 389 12.02 25.81 -10.17
C VAL A 389 10.60 26.05 -9.66
N THR A 390 9.65 25.24 -10.10
CA THR A 390 8.27 25.24 -9.60
C THR A 390 7.98 23.94 -8.86
N ILE A 391 7.37 24.02 -7.68
CA ILE A 391 6.81 22.84 -7.01
C ILE A 391 5.30 22.84 -7.14
N GLN A 392 4.77 21.71 -7.57
CA GLN A 392 3.35 21.43 -7.75
C GLN A 392 2.92 20.31 -6.79
N GLU A 393 1.65 20.29 -6.43
CA GLU A 393 1.07 19.15 -5.73
C GLU A 393 1.03 17.89 -6.63
N PHE A 394 0.48 16.79 -6.11
CA PHE A 394 0.29 15.59 -6.92
C PHE A 394 -0.65 15.86 -8.11
N THR A 395 -0.25 15.40 -9.30
CA THR A 395 -1.08 15.51 -10.51
C THR A 395 -1.96 14.27 -10.69
N ASN A 396 -3.18 14.49 -11.19
CA ASN A 396 -4.08 13.42 -11.63
C ASN A 396 -3.86 13.02 -13.09
N ASN A 397 -3.01 13.75 -13.84
CA ASN A 397 -2.67 13.46 -15.24
C ASN A 397 -1.14 13.38 -15.43
N PRO A 398 -0.47 12.38 -14.82
CA PRO A 398 0.98 12.22 -14.94
C PRO A 398 1.44 11.98 -16.38
N ALA A 399 0.63 11.26 -17.17
CA ALA A 399 0.95 10.94 -18.55
C ALA A 399 1.15 12.19 -19.41
N GLN A 400 0.23 13.16 -19.32
CA GLN A 400 0.37 14.46 -20.00
C GLN A 400 1.63 15.21 -19.58
N VAL A 401 1.94 15.24 -18.28
CA VAL A 401 3.12 15.94 -17.77
C VAL A 401 4.40 15.32 -18.35
N PHE A 402 4.51 14.00 -18.39
CA PHE A 402 5.67 13.33 -19.00
C PHE A 402 5.74 13.63 -20.49
N ARG A 403 4.61 13.46 -21.21
CA ARG A 403 4.53 13.71 -22.65
C ARG A 403 5.03 15.09 -23.04
N GLU A 404 4.67 16.11 -22.27
CA GLU A 404 5.06 17.51 -22.49
C GLU A 404 6.48 17.86 -22.00
N SER A 405 7.19 16.98 -21.29
CA SER A 405 8.50 17.30 -20.70
C SER A 405 9.67 16.82 -21.56
N LYS A 406 10.80 17.55 -21.51
CA LYS A 406 12.06 17.20 -22.21
C LYS A 406 12.71 15.94 -21.65
N ALA A 407 12.75 15.82 -20.33
CA ALA A 407 13.15 14.61 -19.64
C ALA A 407 12.57 14.58 -18.22
N SER A 408 12.41 13.38 -17.69
CA SER A 408 12.13 13.17 -16.27
C SER A 408 13.39 12.79 -15.49
N LEU A 409 13.43 13.11 -14.20
CA LEU A 409 14.62 13.00 -13.37
C LEU A 409 14.37 12.04 -12.19
N LEU A 410 15.35 11.18 -11.87
CA LEU A 410 15.30 10.31 -10.69
C LEU A 410 16.67 10.17 -10.01
N THR A 411 16.78 10.66 -8.78
CA THR A 411 18.01 10.59 -7.96
C THR A 411 17.80 9.76 -6.70
N SER A 412 17.01 8.68 -6.77
CA SER A 412 16.69 7.90 -5.56
C SER A 412 17.92 7.16 -5.03
N LYS A 413 17.93 6.83 -3.73
CA LYS A 413 18.96 5.97 -3.08
C LYS A 413 18.77 4.50 -3.46
N PHE A 414 17.51 4.06 -3.49
CA PHE A 414 17.11 2.69 -3.83
C PHE A 414 15.67 2.66 -4.34
N GLU A 415 15.35 1.62 -5.10
CA GLU A 415 14.03 1.35 -5.67
C GLU A 415 13.72 -0.15 -5.65
N GLY A 416 12.45 -0.51 -5.80
CA GLY A 416 12.05 -1.88 -6.17
C GLY A 416 11.97 -2.03 -7.68
N PHE A 417 11.07 -1.25 -8.27
CA PHE A 417 10.94 -1.05 -9.71
C PHE A 417 10.27 0.31 -9.93
N PRO A 418 10.98 1.33 -10.43
CA PRO A 418 10.48 2.70 -10.42
C PRO A 418 9.43 2.91 -11.51
N LEU A 419 8.15 2.78 -11.14
CA LEU A 419 7.01 2.95 -12.04
C LEU A 419 7.03 4.30 -12.76
N SER A 420 7.52 5.37 -12.14
CA SER A 420 7.63 6.68 -12.78
C SER A 420 8.60 6.71 -13.97
N ILE A 421 9.68 5.92 -13.95
CA ILE A 421 10.59 5.79 -15.11
C ILE A 421 9.85 5.10 -16.26
N MET A 422 9.16 4.00 -15.95
CA MET A 422 8.37 3.24 -16.94
C MET A 422 7.24 4.09 -17.55
N GLU A 423 6.49 4.81 -16.71
CA GLU A 423 5.42 5.71 -17.14
C GLU A 423 5.97 6.87 -17.99
N SER A 424 7.13 7.43 -17.63
CA SER A 424 7.78 8.51 -18.38
C SER A 424 8.20 8.08 -19.80
N ILE A 425 8.92 6.96 -19.91
CA ILE A 425 9.38 6.42 -21.20
C ILE A 425 8.20 6.03 -22.08
N ASN A 426 7.14 5.47 -21.49
CA ASN A 426 5.94 5.09 -22.23
C ASN A 426 5.23 6.30 -22.88
N GLU A 427 5.42 7.50 -22.34
CA GLU A 427 4.88 8.76 -22.89
C GLU A 427 5.89 9.50 -23.79
N GLY A 428 6.97 8.82 -24.19
CA GLY A 428 8.02 9.41 -25.03
C GLY A 428 8.83 10.49 -24.31
N CYS A 429 8.94 10.41 -22.98
CA CYS A 429 9.79 11.28 -22.17
C CYS A 429 11.04 10.50 -21.72
N PRO A 430 12.24 10.90 -22.16
CA PRO A 430 13.46 10.23 -21.72
C PRO A 430 13.72 10.46 -20.24
N VAL A 431 14.53 9.60 -19.63
CA VAL A 431 14.80 9.65 -18.19
C VAL A 431 16.28 9.82 -17.90
N ILE A 432 16.63 10.75 -17.03
CA ILE A 432 17.97 10.80 -16.42
C ILE A 432 17.82 10.23 -15.02
N ALA A 433 18.49 9.11 -14.74
CA ALA A 433 18.37 8.43 -13.46
C ALA A 433 19.72 7.94 -12.92
N TYR A 434 19.87 7.92 -11.60
CA TYR A 434 20.96 7.17 -10.98
C TYR A 434 20.80 5.66 -11.24
N ASP A 435 21.92 4.98 -11.50
CA ASP A 435 22.01 3.54 -11.69
C ASP A 435 22.11 2.81 -10.35
N ILE A 436 20.95 2.72 -9.68
CA ILE A 436 20.80 2.18 -8.32
C ILE A 436 20.14 0.80 -8.29
N ARG A 437 20.31 0.11 -7.16
CA ARG A 437 19.49 -1.06 -6.78
C ARG A 437 18.05 -0.61 -6.47
N TYR A 438 17.00 -1.06 -7.16
CA TYR A 438 16.95 -1.78 -8.43
C TYR A 438 15.97 -1.08 -9.37
N GLY A 439 16.06 -1.40 -10.67
CA GLY A 439 15.03 -1.04 -11.63
C GLY A 439 15.47 -0.08 -12.73
N PRO A 440 16.21 1.02 -12.49
CA PRO A 440 16.66 1.91 -13.56
C PRO A 440 17.34 1.16 -14.71
N ARG A 441 18.32 0.29 -14.42
CA ARG A 441 19.00 -0.54 -15.44
C ARG A 441 18.10 -1.58 -16.13
N GLU A 442 16.99 -1.97 -15.50
CA GLU A 442 16.04 -2.91 -16.12
C GLU A 442 15.18 -2.19 -17.18
N ILE A 443 14.96 -0.89 -17.02
CA ILE A 443 14.02 -0.09 -17.82
C ILE A 443 14.75 0.80 -18.85
N ILE A 444 15.87 1.41 -18.47
CA ILE A 444 16.61 2.39 -19.28
C ILE A 444 17.64 1.68 -20.16
N VAL A 445 17.60 2.00 -21.45
CA VAL A 445 18.66 1.71 -22.42
C VAL A 445 19.45 3.01 -22.63
N ASN A 446 20.67 3.04 -22.08
CA ASN A 446 21.49 4.25 -22.01
C ASN A 446 21.75 4.85 -23.39
N GLY A 447 21.41 6.12 -23.58
CA GLY A 447 21.54 6.85 -24.85
C GLY A 447 20.37 6.66 -25.82
N GLU A 448 19.41 5.77 -25.54
CA GLU A 448 18.24 5.55 -26.40
C GLU A 448 16.96 6.12 -25.80
N ASN A 449 16.60 5.69 -24.58
CA ASN A 449 15.39 6.15 -23.88
C ASN A 449 15.70 6.89 -22.57
N GLY A 450 16.97 7.17 -22.31
CA GLY A 450 17.43 7.87 -21.11
C GLY A 450 18.92 7.73 -20.87
N TYR A 451 19.38 8.23 -19.72
CA TYR A 451 20.76 8.15 -19.26
C TYR A 451 20.83 7.53 -17.86
N LEU A 452 21.74 6.57 -17.69
CA LEU A 452 22.10 5.97 -16.42
C LEU A 452 23.36 6.64 -15.89
N ILE A 453 23.23 7.27 -14.72
CA ILE A 453 24.25 8.09 -14.09
C ILE A 453 24.77 7.37 -12.85
N GLU A 454 26.05 7.49 -12.54
CA GLU A 454 26.60 6.92 -11.31
C GLU A 454 25.88 7.50 -10.08
N PRO A 455 25.49 6.66 -9.09
CA PRO A 455 24.81 7.15 -7.90
C PRO A 455 25.58 8.26 -7.17
N ASN A 456 24.88 9.35 -6.84
CA ASN A 456 25.42 10.56 -6.19
C ASN A 456 26.38 11.42 -7.03
N ASN A 457 26.57 11.12 -8.32
CA ASN A 457 27.40 11.95 -9.21
C ASN A 457 26.56 13.14 -9.75
N ILE A 458 26.61 14.28 -9.05
CA ILE A 458 25.80 15.47 -9.34
C ILE A 458 26.26 16.15 -10.64
N GLU A 459 27.57 16.20 -10.85
CA GLU A 459 28.19 16.80 -12.03
C GLU A 459 27.80 16.04 -13.30
N GLN A 460 27.94 14.71 -13.30
CA GLN A 460 27.54 13.87 -14.44
C GLN A 460 26.02 13.94 -14.68
N PHE A 461 25.22 14.07 -13.62
CA PHE A 461 23.77 14.24 -13.75
C PHE A 461 23.43 15.59 -14.43
N ALA A 462 24.15 16.67 -14.09
CA ALA A 462 24.01 17.96 -14.76
C ALA A 462 24.47 17.90 -16.23
N GLU A 463 25.55 17.18 -16.54
CA GLU A 463 26.01 16.95 -17.92
C GLU A 463 24.97 16.19 -18.76
N ALA A 464 24.24 15.24 -18.16
CA ALA A 464 23.14 14.56 -18.83
C ALA A 464 21.95 15.50 -19.08
N MET A 465 21.66 16.44 -18.18
CA MET A 465 20.65 17.49 -18.43
C MET A 465 21.06 18.38 -19.61
N ILE A 466 22.33 18.77 -19.67
CA ILE A 466 22.90 19.53 -20.78
C ILE A 466 22.74 18.75 -22.09
N SER A 467 23.12 17.48 -22.08
CA SER A 467 23.04 16.59 -23.24
C SER A 467 21.61 16.49 -23.79
N ILE A 468 20.59 16.35 -22.93
CA ILE A 468 19.17 16.35 -23.35
C ILE A 468 18.76 17.68 -23.99
N SER A 469 19.26 18.80 -23.50
CA SER A 469 18.90 20.12 -24.03
C SER A 469 19.57 20.45 -25.35
N GLU A 470 20.77 19.93 -25.58
CA GLU A 470 21.52 20.12 -26.84
C GLU A 470 21.15 19.09 -27.89
N ASN A 471 20.98 17.83 -27.47
CA ASN A 471 20.69 16.69 -28.32
C ASN A 471 19.50 15.89 -27.73
N PRO A 472 18.26 16.38 -27.91
CA PRO A 472 17.08 15.69 -27.41
C PRO A 472 16.98 14.26 -27.94
N LEU A 473 16.67 13.31 -27.06
CA LEU A 473 16.42 11.93 -27.47
C LEU A 473 15.07 11.85 -28.19
N GLU A 474 15.09 11.46 -29.46
CA GLU A 474 13.92 11.21 -30.28
C GLU A 474 13.50 9.73 -30.21
N ASN A 475 12.24 9.43 -30.50
CA ASN A 475 11.72 8.05 -30.56
C ASN A 475 11.91 7.24 -29.28
N VAL A 476 11.87 7.90 -28.12
CA VAL A 476 11.91 7.26 -26.80
C VAL A 476 10.81 6.21 -26.69
N LYS A 477 11.23 4.96 -26.46
CA LYS A 477 10.33 3.81 -26.40
C LYS A 477 10.62 2.91 -25.20
N THR A 478 9.56 2.27 -24.75
CA THR A 478 9.56 1.24 -23.73
C THR A 478 10.34 0.01 -24.20
N LYS A 479 11.18 -0.57 -23.35
CA LYS A 479 11.94 -1.80 -23.63
C LYS A 479 10.98 -2.98 -23.86
N GLU A 480 11.30 -3.89 -24.80
CA GLU A 480 10.39 -4.99 -25.17
C GLU A 480 9.97 -5.88 -23.98
N GLY A 481 10.90 -6.14 -23.05
CA GLY A 481 10.68 -7.00 -21.87
C GLY A 481 9.68 -6.47 -20.83
N ILE A 482 9.24 -5.22 -20.93
CA ILE A 482 8.28 -4.57 -20.01
C ILE A 482 6.97 -4.19 -20.73
N THR A 483 6.72 -4.77 -21.90
CA THR A 483 5.45 -4.60 -22.62
C THR A 483 4.36 -5.51 -22.08
N TYR A 484 3.10 -5.18 -22.35
CA TYR A 484 1.95 -6.04 -22.05
C TYR A 484 2.10 -7.44 -22.65
N GLN A 485 2.55 -7.54 -23.91
CA GLN A 485 2.76 -8.84 -24.56
C GLN A 485 3.87 -9.67 -23.89
N ALA A 486 4.96 -9.02 -23.46
CA ALA A 486 5.99 -9.70 -22.69
C ALA A 486 5.45 -10.21 -21.33
N ALA A 487 4.54 -9.48 -20.70
CA ALA A 487 3.88 -9.92 -19.48
C ALA A 487 3.07 -11.21 -19.70
N ILE A 488 2.33 -11.34 -20.80
CA ILE A 488 1.58 -12.56 -21.16
C ILE A 488 2.52 -13.76 -21.16
N ASN A 489 3.62 -13.68 -21.91
CA ASN A 489 4.59 -14.76 -22.02
C ASN A 489 5.25 -15.08 -20.66
N ASN A 490 5.55 -14.05 -19.87
CA ASN A 490 6.19 -14.21 -18.57
C ASN A 490 5.27 -14.90 -17.55
N PHE A 491 3.99 -14.50 -17.48
CA PHE A 491 3.03 -15.10 -16.57
C PHE A 491 2.57 -16.49 -17.02
N ASP A 492 2.41 -16.73 -18.32
CA ASP A 492 2.15 -18.07 -18.87
C ASP A 492 3.25 -19.06 -18.46
N SER A 493 4.52 -18.65 -18.64
CA SER A 493 5.67 -19.44 -18.21
C SER A 493 5.72 -19.65 -16.70
N LEU A 494 5.38 -18.64 -15.89
CA LEU A 494 5.31 -18.77 -14.43
C LEU A 494 4.25 -19.80 -14.02
N ILE A 495 3.04 -19.66 -14.55
CA ILE A 495 1.90 -20.52 -14.24
C ILE A 495 2.21 -21.96 -14.63
N LYS A 496 2.69 -22.20 -15.86
CA LYS A 496 3.12 -23.53 -16.32
C LYS A 496 4.16 -24.15 -15.40
N ALA A 497 5.15 -23.37 -14.97
CA ALA A 497 6.22 -23.86 -14.11
C ALA A 497 5.79 -24.17 -12.66
N VAL A 498 4.63 -23.69 -12.22
CA VAL A 498 4.06 -24.05 -10.91
C VAL A 498 2.92 -25.05 -11.01
N THR A 499 2.29 -25.21 -12.17
CA THR A 499 1.23 -26.21 -12.38
C THR A 499 1.79 -27.58 -12.79
N SER A 500 2.93 -27.62 -13.51
CA SER A 500 3.71 -28.83 -13.74
C SER A 500 4.23 -29.41 -12.43
#